data_AF-A0A7R9P158-F1
#
_entry.id   AF-A0A7R9P158-F1
#
_cell.length_a   1.000
_cell.length_b   1.000
_cell.length_c   1.000
_cell.angle_alpha   90.00
_cell.angle_beta   90.00
_cell.angle_gamma   90.00
#
_symmetry.space_group_name_H-M   'P 1'
#
loop_
_entity.id
_entity.type
_entity.pdbx_description
1 polymer ?
#
loop_
_entity_poly.entity_id
_entity_poly.type
_entity_poly.pdbx_seq_one_letter_code
_entity_poly.pdbx_strand_id
1 'polypeptide(L)' 'MTPERGYSLTFKSADDSNLLLVKYGEFLYEHLIIFAPSVEEFGGAVSVETITEFIDGGGKYFTSNMQINS' A
#
# COMPACT_ATOMS: atom_id res chain seq x y z
N MET A 1 5.54 -5.22 28.80
CA MET A 1 5.23 -4.60 27.50
C MET A 1 4.65 -5.68 26.61
N THR A 2 3.34 -5.66 26.42
CA THR A 2 2.62 -6.65 25.61
C THR A 2 2.98 -6.45 24.14
N PRO A 3 3.39 -7.48 23.39
CA PRO A 3 3.60 -7.36 21.96
C PRO A 3 2.28 -6.91 21.36
N GLU A 4 2.30 -5.75 20.71
CA GLU A 4 1.16 -5.11 20.08
C GLU A 4 0.76 -5.97 18.86
N ARG A 5 0.01 -7.04 19.12
CA ARG A 5 -0.62 -7.95 18.16
C ARG A 5 0.21 -8.39 16.95
N GLY A 6 1.52 -8.63 17.03
CA GLY A 6 2.26 -9.41 16.01
C GLY A 6 2.16 -8.95 14.54
N TYR A 7 1.71 -7.73 14.24
CA TYR A 7 1.66 -7.19 12.88
C TYR A 7 2.95 -6.43 12.60
N SER A 8 3.67 -6.83 11.54
CA SER A 8 4.84 -6.09 11.05
C SER A 8 4.38 -4.97 10.13
N LEU A 9 4.49 -3.72 10.60
CA LEU A 9 4.28 -2.55 9.76
C LEU A 9 5.59 -2.14 9.09
N THR A 10 5.54 -1.94 7.77
CA THR A 10 6.65 -1.43 6.97
C THR A 10 6.25 -0.10 6.35
N PHE A 11 7.05 0.94 6.59
CA PHE A 11 6.86 2.25 5.96
C PHE A 11 7.81 2.40 4.78
N LYS A 12 7.24 2.73 3.62
CA LYS A 12 7.97 2.97 2.38
C LYS A 12 7.43 4.26 1.75
N SER A 13 8.31 5.04 1.13
CA SER A 13 7.90 6.20 0.34
C SER A 13 7.17 5.72 -0.91
N ALA A 14 6.08 6.40 -1.27
CA ALA A 14 5.29 6.08 -2.46
C ALA A 14 6.08 6.27 -3.78
N ASP A 15 7.17 7.06 -3.76
CA ASP A 15 8.07 7.33 -4.89
C ASP A 15 9.29 6.36 -4.93
N ASP A 16 9.40 5.41 -3.99
CA ASP A 16 10.57 4.53 -3.90
C ASP A 16 10.65 3.57 -5.09
N SER A 17 11.77 3.59 -5.84
CA SER A 17 11.96 2.69 -7.00
C SER A 17 12.08 1.21 -6.62
N ASN A 18 12.20 0.87 -5.33
CA ASN A 18 12.22 -0.49 -4.81
C ASN A 18 10.89 -0.85 -4.11
N LEU A 19 9.82 -0.10 -4.36
CA LEU A 19 8.49 -0.42 -3.86
C LEU A 19 7.94 -1.61 -4.64
N LEU A 20 7.58 -2.67 -3.90
CA LEU A 20 7.09 -3.94 -4.44
C LEU A 20 5.93 -4.40 -3.56
N LEU A 21 4.75 -4.64 -4.17
CA LEU A 21 3.61 -5.24 -3.47
C LEU A 21 3.60 -6.77 -3.62
N VAL A 22 3.97 -7.24 -4.82
CA VAL A 22 4.02 -8.64 -5.22
C VAL A 22 5.46 -9.01 -5.50
N LYS A 23 5.88 -10.19 -5.03
CA LYS A 23 7.18 -10.75 -5.37
C LYS A 23 7.01 -12.22 -5.72
N TYR A 24 7.52 -12.61 -6.89
CA TYR A 24 7.38 -13.97 -7.41
C TYR A 24 5.92 -14.48 -7.50
N GLY A 25 4.95 -13.58 -7.68
CA GLY A 25 3.52 -13.92 -7.73
C GLY A 25 2.83 -14.05 -6.37
N GLU A 26 3.53 -13.80 -5.25
CA GLU A 26 2.94 -13.74 -3.91
C GLU A 26 2.88 -12.30 -3.38
N PHE A 27 1.79 -11.97 -2.69
CA PHE A 27 1.66 -10.68 -2.00
C PHE A 27 2.56 -10.65 -0.77
N LEU A 28 3.45 -9.66 -0.72
CA LEU A 28 4.37 -9.47 0.41
C LEU A 28 3.68 -8.92 1.65
N TYR A 29 2.49 -8.35 1.49
CA TYR A 29 1.72 -7.68 2.54
C TYR A 29 0.27 -8.15 2.48
N GLU A 30 -0.36 -8.33 3.64
CA GLU A 30 -1.80 -8.64 3.73
C GLU A 30 -2.68 -7.39 3.78
N HIS A 31 -2.09 -6.25 4.17
CA HIS A 31 -2.80 -4.99 4.34
C HIS A 31 -2.00 -3.86 3.69
N LEU A 32 -2.69 -3.02 2.91
CA LEU A 32 -2.11 -1.88 2.23
C LEU A 32 -2.77 -0.58 2.72
N ILE A 33 -1.96 0.36 3.19
CA ILE A 33 -2.41 1.69 3.62
C ILE A 33 -1.64 2.73 2.81
N ILE A 34 -2.34 3.59 2.08
CA ILE A 34 -1.75 4.62 1.22
C ILE A 34 -2.14 5.99 1.74
N PHE A 35 -1.16 6.76 2.19
CA PHE A 35 -1.29 8.17 2.56
C PHE A 35 -0.58 9.07 1.55
N ALA A 36 -0.97 8.95 0.27
CA ALA A 36 -0.32 9.69 -0.82
C ALA A 36 -1.36 10.31 -1.76
N PRO A 37 -2.15 11.29 -1.29
CA PRO A 37 -3.20 11.94 -2.10
C PRO A 37 -2.63 12.77 -3.26
N SER A 38 -1.35 13.12 -3.22
CA SER A 38 -0.65 13.93 -4.22
C SER A 38 0.22 13.09 -5.17
N VAL A 39 0.25 11.76 -5.01
CA VAL A 39 1.01 10.88 -5.90
C VAL A 39 0.18 10.59 -7.14
N GLU A 40 0.76 10.90 -8.30
CA GLU A 40 0.17 10.57 -9.61
C GLU A 40 0.59 9.16 -10.06
N GLU A 41 1.83 8.76 -9.75
CA GLU A 41 2.39 7.45 -10.06
C GLU A 41 3.20 6.93 -8.87
N PHE A 42 3.07 5.64 -8.56
CA PHE A 42 3.88 5.00 -7.53
C PHE A 42 5.23 4.55 -8.10
N GLY A 43 6.27 4.61 -7.29
CA GLY A 43 7.58 4.12 -7.65
C GLY A 43 7.66 2.59 -7.72
N GLY A 44 8.70 2.10 -8.39
CA GLY A 44 9.05 0.68 -8.41
C GLY A 44 8.13 -0.15 -9.28
N ALA A 45 7.68 -1.30 -8.76
CA ALA A 45 6.73 -2.17 -9.45
C ALA A 45 5.32 -2.08 -8.85
N VAL A 46 5.05 -1.06 -8.03
CA VAL A 46 3.70 -0.78 -7.57
C VAL A 46 3.04 0.12 -8.59
N SER A 47 1.94 -0.33 -9.15
CA SER A 47 1.10 0.44 -10.06
C SER A 47 -0.36 0.32 -9.63
N VAL A 48 -1.23 1.15 -10.21
CA VAL A 48 -2.69 1.04 -9.99
C VAL A 48 -3.19 -0.35 -10.36
N GLU A 49 -2.61 -0.99 -11.38
CA GLU A 49 -2.93 -2.35 -11.80
C GLU A 49 -2.60 -3.35 -10.69
N THR A 50 -1.37 -3.33 -10.16
CA THR A 50 -0.96 -4.23 -9.06
C THR A 50 -1.76 -4.00 -7.78
N ILE A 51 -2.16 -2.76 -7.49
CA ILE A 51 -3.05 -2.45 -6.35
C ILE A 51 -4.45 -3.01 -6.61
N THR A 52 -4.94 -2.94 -7.84
CA THR A 52 -6.24 -3.52 -8.23
C THR A 52 -6.21 -5.03 -8.10
N GLU A 53 -5.14 -5.69 -8.58
CA GLU A 53 -4.90 -7.13 -8.40
C GLU A 53 -4.82 -7.51 -6.92
N PHE A 54 -4.21 -6.69 -6.07
CA PHE A 54 -4.19 -6.89 -4.63
C PHE A 54 -5.59 -6.82 -4.00
N ILE A 55 -6.42 -5.90 -4.46
CA ILE A 55 -7.82 -5.78 -4.02
C ILE A 55 -8.63 -6.99 -4.47
N ASP A 56 -8.49 -7.39 -5.74
CA ASP A 56 -9.17 -8.57 -6.31
C ASP A 56 -8.75 -9.88 -5.63
N GLY A 57 -7.48 -9.96 -5.21
CA GLY A 57 -6.91 -11.07 -4.43
C GLY A 57 -7.45 -11.20 -3.00
N GLY A 58 -8.38 -10.33 -2.57
CA GLY A 58 -8.98 -10.32 -1.24
C GLY A 58 -8.36 -9.31 -0.26
N GLY A 59 -7.47 -8.45 -0.74
CA GLY A 59 -6.90 -7.35 0.04
C GLY A 59 -7.94 -6.27 0.34
N LYS A 60 -8.10 -5.90 1.62
CA LYS A 60 -8.91 -4.75 2.00
C LYS A 60 -8.14 -3.45 1.76
N TYR A 61 -8.67 -2.54 0.95
CA TYR A 61 -8.14 -1.18 0.80
C TYR A 61 -9.01 -0.16 1.54
N PHE A 62 -8.37 0.88 2.08
CA PHE A 62 -9.03 2.06 2.63
C PHE A 62 -8.37 3.28 2.00
N THR A 63 -9.15 4.11 1.31
CA THR A 63 -8.70 5.41 0.79
C THR A 63 -9.42 6.51 1.56
N SER A 64 -8.65 7.36 2.23
CA SER A 64 -9.16 8.55 2.92
C SER A 64 -8.86 9.77 2.05
N ASN A 65 -9.91 10.32 1.43
CA ASN A 65 -9.84 11.62 0.76
C ASN A 65 -9.97 12.72 1.82
N MET A 66 -8.88 13.41 2.14
CA MET A 66 -8.91 14.53 3.09
C MET A 66 -9.38 15.79 2.38
N GLN A 67 -10.68 16.08 2.46
CA GLN A 67 -11.26 17.32 1.95
C GLN A 67 -10.99 18.44 2.96
N ILE A 68 -10.05 19.34 2.65
CA ILE A 68 -9.90 20.61 3.37
C ILE A 68 -11.07 21.52 2.98
N ASN A 69 -12.07 21.66 3.85
CA ASN A 69 -13.09 22.69 3.68
C ASN A 69 -12.43 24.06 3.91
N SER A 70 -12.43 24.89 2.87
CA SER A 70 -12.08 26.32 2.96
C SER A 70 -13.27 27.13 3.45
#